data_AF-A0A8H7IHH7-F1
#
_entry.id   AF-A0A8H7IHH7-F1
#
_cell.length_a   1.000
_cell.length_b   1.000
_cell.length_c   1.000
_cell.angle_alpha   90.00
_cell.angle_beta   90.00
_cell.angle_gamma   90.00
#
_symmetry.space_group_name_H-M   'P 1'
#
loop_
_entity.id
_entity.type
_entity.pdbx_description
1 polymer ?
#
loop_
_entity_poly.entity_id
_entity_poly.type
_entity_poly.pdbx_seq_one_letter_code
_entity_poly.pdbx_strand_id
1 'polypeptide(L)'
;MSLISSLLLDDSPLSASTDVLKYSPDGQIAVVTRGAIYIVTPDLSSSPHIEKDIFRGDRLGWLKTAIHDIGITKAWSDGRTGPRKEWNTLSLATAENVWQAVSWSPSGLNRLGGCLLASLTNNLQVIIWAPVKNPLTGEWSKVADITEYQISSYGGDDEITAEDLQKCQSCSIAWSDSLHKEEAFPSTAPCHSLLAVGARSGDVSFFRWDLKADAARYCFSSKVADAWITKLTWSNWRLENRTGSSQFGAASLACGLSNGSVWVLNIKQELDGREQYSVDSTLVAEPDSRSITAMTFVESNSKTMYSIVYQKTKPGFIALCTLPTLSENDMAEDPSLDIIKLSSPRTSLASSAVSTCVGMQYIASNDSMVVILAEGSTITITGISQKARVIEQERVGHLRTILAKPYEELLG
;
A
#
# COMPACT_ATOMS: atom_id res chain seq x y z
N MET A 1 -6.44 16.89 -14.38
CA MET A 1 -5.87 17.48 -13.15
C MET A 1 -6.69 18.64 -12.55
N SER A 2 -7.84 19.08 -13.11
CA SER A 2 -8.60 20.22 -12.55
C SER A 2 -9.58 19.88 -11.40
N LEU A 3 -9.83 18.60 -11.10
CA LEU A 3 -10.88 18.21 -10.15
C LEU A 3 -10.51 18.51 -8.68
N ILE A 4 -9.24 18.38 -8.29
CA ILE A 4 -8.80 18.48 -6.87
C ILE A 4 -8.38 19.90 -6.48
N SER A 5 -8.21 20.83 -7.42
CA SER A 5 -7.71 22.19 -7.12
C SER A 5 -8.63 23.03 -6.22
N SER A 6 -9.88 22.59 -6.00
CA SER A 6 -10.82 23.21 -5.05
C SER A 6 -10.74 22.63 -3.62
N LEU A 7 -10.00 21.53 -3.41
CA LEU A 7 -9.92 20.86 -2.12
C LEU A 7 -8.88 21.53 -1.21
N LEU A 8 -9.34 22.47 -0.39
CA LEU A 8 -8.55 23.03 0.72
C LEU A 8 -8.72 22.17 1.97
N LEU A 9 -7.62 21.73 2.56
CA LEU A 9 -7.57 21.09 3.87
C LEU A 9 -6.74 21.98 4.80
N ASP A 10 -7.16 22.08 6.06
CA ASP A 10 -6.59 23.02 7.04
C ASP A 10 -5.27 22.53 7.66
N ASP A 11 -4.78 21.36 7.25
CA ASP A 11 -3.58 20.73 7.80
C ASP A 11 -2.79 19.97 6.72
N SER A 12 -1.52 19.69 7.04
CA SER A 12 -0.55 19.01 6.17
C SER A 12 -0.19 17.63 6.71
N PRO A 13 0.23 16.68 5.85
CA PRO A 13 0.74 15.39 6.31
C PRO A 13 2.04 15.57 7.12
N LEU A 14 2.29 14.68 8.09
CA LEU A 14 3.54 14.65 8.86
C LEU A 14 4.76 14.41 7.95
N SER A 15 4.61 13.53 6.97
CA SER A 15 5.67 13.15 6.06
C SER A 15 5.12 12.94 4.65
N ALA A 16 5.92 13.32 3.67
CA ALA A 16 5.59 13.15 2.28
C ALA A 16 5.75 11.67 1.89
N SER A 17 4.65 10.97 1.63
CA SER A 17 4.63 9.53 1.34
C SER A 17 3.48 9.19 0.41
N THR A 18 3.62 8.12 -0.35
CA THR A 18 2.56 7.55 -1.21
C THR A 18 1.38 6.95 -0.43
N ASP A 19 1.49 6.87 0.90
CA ASP A 19 0.48 6.24 1.76
C ASP A 19 -0.47 7.22 2.46
N VAL A 20 -0.28 8.52 2.25
CA VAL A 20 -1.11 9.58 2.86
C VAL A 20 -2.30 9.99 2.01
N LEU A 21 -2.35 9.58 0.74
CA LEU A 21 -3.46 9.87 -0.17
C LEU A 21 -3.85 8.58 -0.91
N LYS A 22 -5.04 8.05 -0.61
CA LYS A 22 -5.54 6.80 -1.20
C LYS A 22 -6.98 6.94 -1.68
N TYR A 23 -7.26 6.37 -2.85
CA TYR A 23 -8.60 6.26 -3.40
C TYR A 23 -9.26 4.97 -2.89
N SER A 24 -10.53 5.08 -2.48
CA SER A 24 -11.34 3.91 -2.18
C SER A 24 -11.96 3.34 -3.47
N PRO A 25 -12.26 2.04 -3.50
CA PRO A 25 -13.10 1.43 -4.53
C PRO A 25 -14.48 2.09 -4.68
N ASP A 26 -15.03 2.68 -3.61
CA ASP A 26 -16.30 3.40 -3.60
C ASP A 26 -16.22 4.84 -4.18
N GLY A 27 -15.04 5.26 -4.68
CA GLY A 27 -14.86 6.59 -5.26
C GLY A 27 -14.61 7.72 -4.25
N GLN A 28 -14.26 7.37 -3.01
CA GLN A 28 -13.85 8.32 -1.97
C GLN A 28 -12.33 8.50 -1.95
N ILE A 29 -11.86 9.57 -1.34
CA ILE A 29 -10.43 9.87 -1.17
C ILE A 29 -10.15 9.99 0.32
N ALA A 30 -9.23 9.19 0.85
CA ALA A 30 -8.65 9.42 2.16
C ALA A 30 -7.39 10.29 2.03
N VAL A 31 -7.32 11.35 2.82
CA VAL A 31 -6.16 12.24 2.94
C VAL A 31 -5.73 12.29 4.40
N VAL A 32 -4.52 11.82 4.65
CA VAL A 32 -3.90 11.77 5.98
C VAL A 32 -3.19 13.10 6.23
N THR A 33 -3.53 13.74 7.35
CA THR A 33 -2.88 14.95 7.86
C THR A 33 -2.35 14.68 9.28
N ARG A 34 -1.60 15.63 9.86
CA ARG A 34 -1.08 15.49 11.23
C ARG A 34 -2.21 15.32 12.25
N GLY A 35 -3.29 16.07 12.14
CA GLY A 35 -4.39 16.12 13.11
C GLY A 35 -5.62 15.28 12.76
N ALA A 36 -5.77 14.80 11.52
CA ALA A 36 -6.94 14.03 11.10
C ALA A 36 -6.71 13.17 9.85
N ILE A 37 -7.57 12.19 9.65
CA ILE A 37 -7.78 11.58 8.33
C ILE A 37 -9.06 12.18 7.74
N TYR A 38 -8.93 12.90 6.63
CA TYR A 38 -10.07 13.44 5.89
C TYR A 38 -10.54 12.42 4.85
N ILE A 39 -11.83 12.10 4.86
CA ILE A 39 -12.50 11.31 3.85
C ILE A 39 -13.32 12.27 3.00
N VAL A 40 -12.98 12.34 1.72
CA VAL A 40 -13.53 13.32 0.78
C VAL A 40 -14.25 12.59 -0.33
N THR A 41 -15.50 12.96 -0.57
CA THR A 41 -16.33 12.41 -1.67
C THR A 41 -16.70 13.54 -2.63
N PRO A 42 -16.58 13.33 -3.96
CA PRO A 42 -17.09 14.29 -4.92
C PRO A 42 -18.61 14.50 -4.76
N ASP A 43 -19.06 15.74 -4.67
CA ASP A 43 -20.48 16.08 -4.66
C ASP A 43 -21.01 16.14 -6.10
N LEU A 44 -21.67 15.06 -6.53
CA LEU A 44 -22.28 14.97 -7.85
C LEU A 44 -23.72 15.53 -7.88
N SER A 45 -24.28 15.94 -6.74
CA SER A 45 -25.68 16.39 -6.65
C SER A 45 -25.88 17.83 -7.14
N SER A 46 -24.80 18.61 -7.20
CA SER A 46 -24.83 20.05 -7.47
C SER A 46 -24.75 20.47 -8.95
N SER A 47 -24.61 19.55 -9.92
CA SER A 47 -24.66 19.92 -11.36
C SER A 47 -25.51 18.95 -12.20
N PRO A 48 -26.56 19.42 -12.90
CA PRO A 48 -27.31 18.63 -13.88
C PRO A 48 -26.56 18.44 -15.22
N HIS A 49 -25.31 18.94 -15.35
CA HIS A 49 -24.50 18.90 -16.56
C HIS A 49 -23.10 18.32 -16.31
N ILE A 50 -23.04 17.23 -15.55
CA ILE A 50 -21.82 16.52 -15.11
C ILE A 50 -20.79 16.34 -16.24
N GLU A 51 -21.20 15.89 -17.42
CA GLU A 51 -20.27 15.69 -18.55
C GLU A 51 -19.75 16.97 -19.19
N LYS A 52 -20.43 18.12 -19.08
CA LYS A 52 -19.94 19.38 -19.66
C LYS A 52 -19.09 20.16 -18.68
N ASP A 53 -19.36 20.05 -17.38
CA ASP A 53 -18.66 20.80 -16.33
C ASP A 53 -17.32 20.15 -15.93
N ILE A 54 -17.22 18.82 -15.96
CA ILE A 54 -15.94 18.10 -15.74
C ILE A 54 -14.90 18.49 -16.80
N PHE A 55 -15.33 18.68 -18.06
CA PHE A 55 -14.44 19.10 -19.15
C PHE A 55 -14.19 20.61 -19.21
N ARG A 56 -15.06 21.43 -18.60
CA ARG A 56 -14.88 22.89 -18.48
C ARG A 56 -14.02 23.32 -17.29
N GLY A 57 -13.71 22.40 -16.37
CA GLY A 57 -12.91 22.71 -15.19
C GLY A 57 -13.66 23.52 -14.14
N ASP A 58 -15.00 23.47 -14.15
CA ASP A 58 -15.81 24.07 -13.11
C ASP A 58 -15.65 23.31 -11.79
N ARG A 59 -15.73 24.04 -10.67
CA ARG A 59 -15.39 23.56 -9.33
C ARG A 59 -16.37 22.47 -8.90
N LEU A 60 -15.91 21.22 -8.90
CA LEU A 60 -16.62 20.13 -8.24
C LEU A 60 -16.75 20.44 -6.75
N GLY A 61 -17.97 20.35 -6.21
CA GLY A 61 -18.20 20.36 -4.78
C GLY A 61 -17.59 19.11 -4.13
N TRP A 62 -17.21 19.22 -2.86
CA TRP A 62 -16.62 18.11 -2.11
C TRP A 62 -17.32 17.98 -0.76
N LEU A 63 -17.85 16.79 -0.47
CA LEU A 63 -18.30 16.40 0.85
C LEU A 63 -17.07 15.95 1.66
N LYS A 64 -16.99 16.37 2.91
CA LYS A 64 -15.85 16.08 3.79
C LYS A 64 -16.33 15.51 5.12
N THR A 65 -15.71 14.41 5.51
CA THR A 65 -15.75 13.89 6.88
C THR A 65 -14.33 13.80 7.40
N ALA A 66 -14.12 13.96 8.70
CA ALA A 66 -12.81 13.82 9.33
C ALA A 66 -12.84 12.80 10.48
N ILE A 67 -11.79 12.01 10.58
CA ILE A 67 -11.49 11.15 11.72
C ILE A 67 -10.41 11.86 12.53
N HIS A 68 -10.79 12.38 13.70
CA HIS A 68 -9.87 13.08 14.61
C HIS A 68 -9.36 12.19 15.74
N ASP A 69 -10.14 11.18 16.13
CA ASP A 69 -9.80 10.33 17.25
C ASP A 69 -8.74 9.31 16.84
N ILE A 70 -7.51 9.47 17.33
CA ILE A 70 -6.44 8.46 17.20
C ILE A 70 -6.66 7.31 18.20
N GLY A 71 -7.55 7.50 19.17
CA GLY A 71 -7.76 6.62 20.30
C GLY A 71 -6.68 6.77 21.35
N ILE A 72 -6.63 5.80 22.26
CA ILE A 72 -5.62 5.76 23.32
C ILE A 72 -4.27 5.38 22.71
N THR A 73 -3.33 6.31 22.76
CA THR A 73 -1.91 6.03 22.46
C THR A 73 -1.43 4.93 23.39
N LYS A 74 -1.09 3.78 22.82
CA LYS A 74 -0.52 2.69 23.61
C LYS A 74 0.87 3.09 24.03
N ALA A 75 1.04 3.34 25.32
CA ALA A 75 2.35 3.37 25.92
C ALA A 75 2.87 1.94 25.91
N TRP A 76 3.76 1.64 24.96
CA TRP A 76 4.45 0.36 24.86
C TRP A 76 5.22 -0.02 26.13
N SER A 77 5.35 0.90 27.10
CA SER A 77 5.99 0.76 28.40
C SER A 77 5.04 0.68 29.60
N ASP A 78 3.72 0.80 29.42
CA ASP A 78 2.79 0.88 30.56
C ASP A 78 2.33 -0.52 31.04
N GLY A 79 3.22 -1.14 31.83
CA GLY A 79 2.87 -1.70 33.14
C GLY A 79 2.05 -3.00 33.24
N ARG A 80 1.39 -3.53 32.19
CA ARG A 80 0.80 -4.88 32.28
C ARG A 80 1.84 -6.01 32.30
N THR A 81 3.08 -5.67 32.01
CA THR A 81 4.20 -6.58 31.76
C THR A 81 5.45 -6.01 32.40
N GLY A 82 5.44 -5.97 33.74
CA GLY A 82 6.61 -5.73 34.56
C GLY A 82 7.28 -4.34 34.43
N PRO A 83 8.17 -3.99 35.37
CA PRO A 83 8.88 -2.72 35.37
C PRO A 83 10.16 -2.82 34.51
N ARG A 84 10.06 -3.07 33.18
CA ARG A 84 11.25 -3.05 32.31
C ARG A 84 11.42 -1.72 31.60
N LYS A 85 12.37 -0.92 32.10
CA LYS A 85 12.85 0.36 31.52
C LYS A 85 13.33 0.24 30.05
N GLU A 86 13.62 -0.96 29.56
CA GLU A 86 14.16 -1.25 28.23
C GLU A 86 13.15 -1.08 27.08
N TRP A 87 11.86 -0.97 27.40
CA TRP A 87 10.81 -0.89 26.37
C TRP A 87 10.68 0.50 25.76
N ASN A 88 11.07 1.53 26.51
CA ASN A 88 11.20 2.90 25.99
C ASN A 88 12.31 3.02 24.94
N THR A 89 13.36 2.18 25.01
CA THR A 89 14.42 2.15 23.99
C THR A 89 14.01 1.40 22.73
N LEU A 90 13.06 0.46 22.85
CA LEU A 90 12.55 -0.32 21.72
C LEU A 90 11.35 0.34 21.05
N SER A 91 10.67 1.27 21.72
CA SER A 91 9.46 1.91 21.21
C SER A 91 9.74 3.34 20.81
N LEU A 92 9.54 3.66 19.52
CA LEU A 92 9.53 5.04 19.03
C LEU A 92 8.20 5.70 19.44
N ALA A 93 7.98 5.87 20.74
CA ALA A 93 6.86 6.67 21.22
C ALA A 93 7.26 8.14 21.04
N THR A 94 6.83 8.73 19.93
CA THR A 94 6.91 10.19 19.75
C THR A 94 5.92 10.85 20.71
N ALA A 95 6.27 12.04 21.23
CA ALA A 95 5.42 12.78 22.16
C ALA A 95 4.03 13.11 21.58
N GLU A 96 3.94 13.19 20.25
CA GLU A 96 2.69 13.30 19.53
C GLU A 96 2.40 12.01 18.75
N ASN A 97 1.20 11.47 18.95
CA ASN A 97 0.67 10.39 18.13
C ASN A 97 -0.01 11.03 16.92
N VAL A 98 0.43 10.70 15.71
CA VAL A 98 -0.12 11.25 14.47
C VAL A 98 -0.30 10.14 13.45
N TRP A 99 -1.19 10.39 12.49
CA TRP A 99 -1.44 9.48 11.39
C TRP A 99 -0.27 9.44 10.41
N GLN A 100 0.07 8.24 9.95
CA GLN A 100 1.19 8.01 9.04
C GLN A 100 0.74 7.45 7.68
N ALA A 101 -0.22 6.54 7.68
CA ALA A 101 -0.67 5.86 6.48
C ALA A 101 -2.10 5.35 6.61
N VAL A 102 -2.74 5.14 5.47
CA VAL A 102 -4.06 4.50 5.37
C VAL A 102 -4.09 3.48 4.25
N SER A 103 -4.99 2.50 4.36
CA SER A 103 -5.31 1.55 3.31
C SER A 103 -6.82 1.26 3.30
N TRP A 104 -7.43 1.43 2.13
CA TRP A 104 -8.84 1.08 1.91
C TRP A 104 -9.00 -0.41 1.71
N SER A 105 -10.05 -0.99 2.27
CA SER A 105 -10.51 -2.32 1.91
C SER A 105 -11.31 -2.29 0.60
N PRO A 106 -11.56 -3.45 -0.02
CA PRO A 106 -12.60 -3.61 -1.03
C PRO A 106 -13.98 -3.18 -0.52
N SER A 107 -14.86 -2.79 -1.45
CA SER A 107 -16.28 -2.52 -1.16
C SER A 107 -16.98 -3.77 -0.63
N GLY A 108 -18.11 -3.59 0.08
CA GLY A 108 -18.92 -4.69 0.59
C GLY A 108 -18.45 -5.31 1.90
N LEU A 109 -17.40 -4.77 2.54
CA LEU A 109 -16.85 -5.33 3.77
C LEU A 109 -17.43 -4.74 5.05
N ASN A 110 -18.11 -3.61 5.00
CA ASN A 110 -18.83 -3.06 6.16
C ASN A 110 -20.33 -3.41 6.11
N ARG A 111 -21.05 -3.24 7.23
CA ARG A 111 -22.50 -3.53 7.34
C ARG A 111 -23.39 -2.70 6.40
N LEU A 112 -22.86 -1.59 5.88
CA LEU A 112 -23.53 -0.69 4.93
C LEU A 112 -23.18 -1.04 3.47
N GLY A 113 -22.38 -2.09 3.24
CA GLY A 113 -21.96 -2.53 1.91
C GLY A 113 -20.82 -1.72 1.29
N GLY A 114 -20.16 -0.84 2.04
CA GLY A 114 -19.03 -0.04 1.57
C GLY A 114 -17.66 -0.56 2.03
N CYS A 115 -16.64 0.28 1.82
CA CYS A 115 -15.27 0.04 2.27
C CYS A 115 -15.08 0.24 3.79
N LEU A 116 -14.06 -0.43 4.32
CA LEU A 116 -13.42 -0.14 5.61
C LEU A 116 -12.12 0.62 5.35
N LEU A 117 -11.63 1.33 6.36
CA LEU A 117 -10.37 2.06 6.30
C LEU A 117 -9.43 1.56 7.40
N ALA A 118 -8.31 0.93 7.03
CA ALA A 118 -7.21 0.72 7.96
C ALA A 118 -6.35 1.98 8.04
N SER A 119 -5.90 2.30 9.24
CA SER A 119 -5.00 3.43 9.53
C SER A 119 -3.79 2.93 10.31
N LEU A 120 -2.65 3.58 10.09
CA LEU A 120 -1.40 3.36 10.80
C LEU A 120 -0.92 4.68 11.39
N THR A 121 -0.53 4.66 12.66
CA THR A 121 0.04 5.82 13.35
C THR A 121 1.57 5.73 13.46
N ASN A 122 2.22 6.86 13.73
CA ASN A 122 3.65 6.90 14.03
C ASN A 122 4.02 6.19 15.35
N ASN A 123 3.05 5.92 16.22
CA ASN A 123 3.21 5.05 17.39
C ASN A 123 3.06 3.56 17.04
N LEU A 124 3.06 3.20 15.75
CA LEU A 124 3.07 1.83 15.25
C LEU A 124 1.79 1.05 15.55
N GLN A 125 0.67 1.78 15.66
CA GLN A 125 -0.65 1.23 15.95
C GLN A 125 -1.49 1.12 14.67
N VAL A 126 -2.20 0.00 14.51
CA VAL A 126 -3.10 -0.25 13.39
C VAL A 126 -4.54 -0.34 13.86
N ILE A 127 -5.40 0.51 13.29
CA ILE A 127 -6.81 0.66 13.68
C ILE A 127 -7.67 0.60 12.42
N ILE A 128 -8.80 -0.11 12.49
CA ILE A 128 -9.80 -0.20 11.43
C ILE A 128 -11.01 0.69 11.78
N TRP A 129 -11.43 1.46 10.79
CA TRP A 129 -12.55 2.39 10.83
C TRP A 129 -13.65 1.96 9.88
N ALA A 130 -14.89 2.19 10.29
CA ALA A 130 -16.08 2.00 9.45
C ALA A 130 -17.04 3.19 9.59
N PRO A 131 -17.83 3.50 8.56
CA PRO A 131 -18.89 4.49 8.66
C PRO A 131 -20.03 3.95 9.54
N VAL A 132 -20.56 4.79 10.43
CA VAL A 132 -21.64 4.39 11.35
C VAL A 132 -22.99 4.33 10.63
N LYS A 133 -23.25 5.27 9.71
CA LYS A 133 -24.54 5.42 9.02
C LYS A 133 -24.37 5.78 7.54
N ASN A 134 -24.11 7.06 7.25
CA ASN A 134 -23.93 7.52 5.89
C ASN A 134 -22.43 7.54 5.57
N PRO A 135 -21.91 6.72 4.64
CA PRO A 135 -20.49 6.71 4.31
C PRO A 135 -19.99 8.04 3.69
N LEU A 136 -20.89 8.86 3.14
CA LEU A 136 -20.53 10.09 2.42
C LEU A 136 -20.36 11.31 3.34
N THR A 137 -21.18 11.39 4.39
CA THR A 137 -21.26 12.58 5.27
C THR A 137 -21.32 12.23 6.75
N GLY A 138 -21.46 10.96 7.08
CA GLY A 138 -21.61 10.48 8.44
C GLY A 138 -20.28 10.30 9.14
N GLU A 139 -20.34 10.17 10.45
CA GLU A 139 -19.19 9.87 11.31
C GLU A 139 -18.63 8.47 11.01
N TRP A 140 -17.31 8.36 11.15
CA TRP A 140 -16.58 7.10 11.12
C TRP A 140 -16.11 6.75 12.52
N SER A 141 -16.32 5.51 12.93
CA SER A 141 -15.97 5.01 14.26
C SER A 141 -14.94 3.90 14.18
N LYS A 142 -14.13 3.78 15.23
CA LYS A 142 -13.23 2.63 15.41
C LYS A 142 -14.04 1.35 15.58
N VAL A 143 -13.79 0.37 14.72
CA VAL A 143 -14.46 -0.95 14.78
C VAL A 143 -13.51 -2.08 15.19
N ALA A 144 -12.20 -1.92 14.99
CA ALA A 144 -11.21 -2.86 15.51
C ALA A 144 -9.85 -2.19 15.77
N ASP A 145 -9.13 -2.69 16.77
CA ASP A 145 -7.74 -2.32 17.08
C ASP A 145 -6.86 -3.56 16.86
N ILE A 146 -6.19 -3.61 15.71
CA ILE A 146 -5.37 -4.75 15.30
C ILE A 146 -4.16 -4.90 16.22
N THR A 147 -3.59 -3.78 16.66
CA THR A 147 -2.45 -3.80 17.58
C THR A 147 -2.85 -4.36 18.95
N GLU A 148 -4.06 -4.09 19.43
CA GLU A 148 -4.58 -4.71 20.67
C GLU A 148 -4.68 -6.21 20.51
N TYR A 149 -5.28 -6.64 19.41
CA TYR A 149 -5.41 -8.05 19.09
C TYR A 149 -4.04 -8.76 19.04
N GLN A 150 -3.04 -8.15 18.38
CA GLN A 150 -1.68 -8.70 18.32
C GLN A 150 -1.06 -8.80 19.72
N ILE A 151 -1.11 -7.73 20.52
CA ILE A 151 -0.58 -7.73 21.89
C ILE A 151 -1.24 -8.83 22.73
N SER A 152 -2.56 -8.96 22.67
CA SER A 152 -3.29 -10.00 23.39
C SER A 152 -2.95 -11.41 22.90
N SER A 153 -2.66 -11.58 21.60
CA SER A 153 -2.34 -12.88 21.02
C SER A 153 -0.95 -13.38 21.39
N TYR A 154 0.03 -12.48 21.48
CA TYR A 154 1.40 -12.83 21.91
C TYR A 154 1.56 -12.80 23.43
N GLY A 155 0.72 -12.04 24.14
CA GLY A 155 0.88 -11.76 25.56
C GLY A 155 0.33 -12.79 26.54
N GLY A 156 -0.49 -13.76 26.11
CA GLY A 156 -0.94 -14.91 26.93
C GLY A 156 -1.11 -14.67 28.44
N ASP A 157 -0.73 -15.67 29.23
CA ASP A 157 -0.50 -15.56 30.70
C ASP A 157 1.00 -15.26 31.02
N ASP A 158 1.88 -15.34 30.01
CA ASP A 158 3.33 -15.18 30.13
C ASP A 158 3.80 -13.76 29.79
N GLU A 159 4.99 -13.38 30.26
CA GLU A 159 5.56 -12.05 30.00
C GLU A 159 5.93 -11.87 28.52
N ILE A 160 5.41 -10.81 27.86
CA ILE A 160 5.72 -10.47 26.46
C ILE A 160 7.24 -10.27 26.28
N THR A 161 7.85 -11.02 25.36
CA THR A 161 9.27 -10.87 25.06
C THR A 161 9.53 -9.62 24.20
N ALA A 162 10.79 -9.17 24.15
CA ALA A 162 11.19 -8.06 23.27
C ALA A 162 10.94 -8.36 21.77
N GLU A 163 11.04 -9.63 21.36
CA GLU A 163 10.76 -10.06 20.00
C GLU A 163 9.26 -9.98 19.69
N ASP A 164 8.42 -10.42 20.63
CA ASP A 164 6.96 -10.35 20.51
C ASP A 164 6.47 -8.90 20.46
N LEU A 165 7.11 -8.02 21.23
CA LEU A 165 6.86 -6.59 21.15
C LEU A 165 7.15 -6.04 19.75
N GLN A 166 8.26 -6.45 19.13
CA GLN A 166 8.60 -6.05 17.76
C GLN A 166 7.61 -6.58 16.71
N LYS A 167 7.00 -7.75 16.94
CA LYS A 167 5.92 -8.30 16.10
C LYS A 167 4.63 -7.48 16.20
N CYS A 168 4.36 -6.87 17.35
CA CYS A 168 3.19 -6.00 17.55
C CYS A 168 3.38 -4.59 16.97
N GLN A 169 4.63 -4.14 16.82
CA GLN A 169 4.98 -2.82 16.33
C GLN A 169 4.89 -2.74 14.80
N SER A 170 3.72 -2.33 14.32
CA SER A 170 3.39 -2.28 12.90
C SER A 170 4.00 -1.07 12.20
N CYS A 171 4.65 -1.27 11.07
CA CYS A 171 5.36 -0.24 10.29
C CYS A 171 4.75 0.03 8.92
N SER A 172 3.94 -0.89 8.41
CA SER A 172 3.28 -0.76 7.12
C SER A 172 1.98 -1.55 7.08
N ILE A 173 1.05 -1.09 6.26
CA ILE A 173 -0.26 -1.73 6.04
C ILE A 173 -0.60 -1.73 4.56
N ALA A 174 -1.22 -2.81 4.08
CA ALA A 174 -1.80 -2.85 2.74
C ALA A 174 -2.96 -3.84 2.72
N TRP A 175 -4.10 -3.38 2.20
CA TRP A 175 -5.28 -4.21 2.00
C TRP A 175 -5.30 -4.73 0.55
N SER A 176 -5.54 -6.03 0.37
CA SER A 176 -5.66 -6.62 -0.96
C SER A 176 -7.02 -6.29 -1.59
N ASP A 177 -7.10 -6.34 -2.92
CA ASP A 177 -8.40 -6.37 -3.60
C ASP A 177 -9.15 -7.69 -3.28
N SER A 178 -10.36 -7.85 -3.83
CA SER A 178 -11.14 -9.09 -3.77
C SER A 178 -11.15 -9.79 -5.13
N LEU A 179 -11.31 -11.12 -5.13
CA LEU A 179 -11.36 -11.97 -6.33
C LEU A 179 -12.60 -11.69 -7.22
N HIS A 180 -13.60 -10.96 -6.72
CA HIS A 180 -14.92 -10.79 -7.37
C HIS A 180 -14.98 -9.83 -8.57
N LYS A 181 -13.85 -9.26 -9.03
CA LYS A 181 -13.91 -8.12 -9.94
C LYS A 181 -14.29 -8.46 -11.38
N GLU A 182 -14.17 -9.71 -11.83
CA GLU A 182 -14.29 -10.04 -13.26
C GLU A 182 -15.10 -11.31 -13.62
N GLU A 183 -15.42 -12.20 -12.68
CA GLU A 183 -16.15 -13.44 -13.00
C GLU A 183 -17.38 -13.68 -12.12
N ALA A 184 -18.41 -14.25 -12.73
CA ALA A 184 -19.71 -14.56 -12.12
C ALA A 184 -19.58 -15.66 -11.06
N PHE A 185 -18.98 -15.34 -9.92
CA PHE A 185 -18.98 -16.20 -8.76
C PHE A 185 -20.40 -16.36 -8.21
N PRO A 186 -20.77 -17.55 -7.70
CA PRO A 186 -21.96 -17.67 -6.88
C PRO A 186 -21.84 -16.71 -5.69
N SER A 187 -22.86 -15.87 -5.50
CA SER A 187 -22.93 -14.74 -4.56
C SER A 187 -22.73 -15.10 -3.07
N THR A 188 -22.39 -16.35 -2.75
CA THR A 188 -22.25 -16.91 -1.41
C THR A 188 -20.80 -17.19 -1.02
N ALA A 189 -19.83 -17.01 -1.91
CA ALA A 189 -18.42 -17.20 -1.57
C ALA A 189 -17.92 -16.07 -0.64
N PRO A 190 -17.21 -16.38 0.46
CA PRO A 190 -16.71 -15.38 1.39
C PRO A 190 -15.71 -14.45 0.70
N CYS A 191 -15.76 -13.15 0.99
CA CYS A 191 -14.83 -12.17 0.42
C CYS A 191 -13.38 -12.54 0.78
N HIS A 192 -12.54 -12.75 -0.23
CA HIS A 192 -11.17 -13.29 -0.09
C HIS A 192 -10.12 -12.25 0.31
N SER A 193 -10.53 -11.00 0.54
CA SER A 193 -9.62 -9.91 0.84
C SER A 193 -8.85 -10.11 2.15
N LEU A 194 -7.58 -9.70 2.16
CA LEU A 194 -6.67 -9.75 3.29
C LEU A 194 -6.07 -8.37 3.57
N LEU A 195 -6.04 -7.99 4.84
CA LEU A 195 -5.22 -6.91 5.34
C LEU A 195 -3.85 -7.48 5.75
N ALA A 196 -2.80 -7.08 5.05
CA ALA A 196 -1.42 -7.34 5.45
C ALA A 196 -0.90 -6.22 6.36
N VAL A 197 -0.23 -6.61 7.43
CA VAL A 197 0.38 -5.72 8.43
C VAL A 197 1.84 -6.13 8.61
N GLY A 198 2.75 -5.25 8.21
CA GLY A 198 4.19 -5.48 8.29
C GLY A 198 4.76 -4.92 9.60
N ALA A 199 5.57 -5.70 10.30
CA ALA A 199 6.10 -5.38 11.62
C ALA A 199 7.59 -5.02 11.62
N ARG A 200 8.09 -4.48 12.74
CA ARG A 200 9.53 -4.22 12.95
C ARG A 200 10.36 -5.49 13.05
N SER A 201 9.77 -6.58 13.55
CA SER A 201 10.44 -7.87 13.58
C SER A 201 10.75 -8.40 12.17
N GLY A 202 10.15 -7.83 11.11
CA GLY A 202 10.26 -8.34 9.75
C GLY A 202 9.27 -9.46 9.43
N ASP A 203 8.26 -9.62 10.28
CA ASP A 203 7.09 -10.46 10.04
C ASP A 203 6.00 -9.67 9.30
N VAL A 204 5.20 -10.38 8.50
CA VAL A 204 3.95 -9.88 7.94
C VAL A 204 2.81 -10.73 8.50
N SER A 205 1.87 -10.07 9.18
CA SER A 205 0.64 -10.68 9.70
C SER A 205 -0.52 -10.41 8.77
N PHE A 206 -1.39 -11.39 8.56
CA PHE A 206 -2.54 -11.31 7.68
C PHE A 206 -3.84 -11.42 8.46
N PHE A 207 -4.75 -10.49 8.19
CA PHE A 207 -6.06 -10.41 8.83
C PHE A 207 -7.16 -10.41 7.76
N ARG A 208 -8.31 -10.99 8.11
CA ARG A 208 -9.53 -10.94 7.31
C ARG A 208 -10.63 -10.27 8.11
N TRP A 209 -11.46 -9.49 7.45
CA TRP A 209 -12.66 -8.96 8.07
C TRP A 209 -13.80 -9.99 8.02
N ASP A 210 -14.36 -10.34 9.17
CA ASP A 210 -15.57 -11.17 9.25
C ASP A 210 -16.79 -10.25 9.37
N LEU A 211 -17.59 -10.19 8.31
CA LEU A 211 -18.79 -9.35 8.28
C LEU A 211 -19.86 -9.79 9.29
N LYS A 212 -19.93 -11.09 9.65
CA LYS A 212 -20.92 -11.61 10.62
C LYS A 212 -20.53 -11.26 12.04
N ALA A 213 -19.25 -11.41 12.36
CA ALA A 213 -18.71 -11.03 13.67
C ALA A 213 -18.46 -9.53 13.80
N ASP A 214 -18.42 -8.81 12.67
CA ASP A 214 -18.04 -7.40 12.57
C ASP A 214 -16.68 -7.13 13.24
N ALA A 215 -15.74 -8.02 12.98
CA ALA A 215 -14.44 -8.05 13.63
C ALA A 215 -13.34 -8.49 12.66
N ALA A 216 -12.14 -7.99 12.90
CA ALA A 216 -10.95 -8.50 12.24
C ALA A 216 -10.53 -9.83 12.87
N ARG A 217 -10.19 -10.79 12.02
CA ARG A 217 -9.75 -12.13 12.42
C ARG A 217 -8.37 -12.40 11.85
N TYR A 218 -7.47 -12.84 12.70
CA TYR A 218 -6.15 -13.29 12.29
C TYR A 218 -6.23 -14.56 11.43
N CYS A 219 -5.46 -14.58 10.35
CA CYS A 219 -5.39 -15.71 9.42
C CYS A 219 -4.07 -16.47 9.60
N PHE A 220 -2.94 -15.80 9.37
CA PHE A 220 -1.59 -16.37 9.50
C PHE A 220 -0.55 -15.25 9.52
N SER A 221 0.71 -15.62 9.79
CA SER A 221 1.88 -14.73 9.70
C SER A 221 3.02 -15.42 8.95
N SER A 222 3.85 -14.64 8.28
CA SER A 222 5.04 -15.13 7.60
C SER A 222 6.24 -14.25 7.95
N LYS A 223 7.34 -14.89 8.38
CA LYS A 223 8.62 -14.22 8.63
C LYS A 223 9.30 -13.98 7.29
N VAL A 224 9.57 -12.71 6.97
CA VAL A 224 10.17 -12.32 5.69
C VAL A 224 11.68 -12.17 5.83
N ALA A 225 12.13 -11.41 6.82
CA ALA A 225 13.55 -11.24 7.14
C ALA A 225 13.72 -10.66 8.55
N ASP A 226 14.96 -10.37 8.95
CA ASP A 226 15.30 -9.69 10.21
C ASP A 226 15.50 -8.17 10.00
N ALA A 227 14.55 -7.52 9.32
CA ALA A 227 14.52 -6.06 9.16
C ALA A 227 13.09 -5.54 9.02
N TRP A 228 12.87 -4.27 9.32
CA TRP A 228 11.52 -3.71 9.43
C TRP A 228 10.81 -3.70 8.08
N ILE A 229 9.55 -4.14 8.05
CA ILE A 229 8.72 -4.03 6.84
C ILE A 229 8.18 -2.61 6.72
N THR A 230 8.79 -1.82 5.84
CA THR A 230 8.48 -0.38 5.66
C THR A 230 7.45 -0.09 4.59
N LYS A 231 7.25 -1.01 3.64
CA LYS A 231 6.29 -0.88 2.54
C LYS A 231 5.65 -2.21 2.23
N LEU A 232 4.36 -2.19 1.92
CA LEU A 232 3.57 -3.32 1.46
C LEU A 232 2.74 -2.89 0.26
N THR A 233 2.65 -3.74 -0.75
CA THR A 233 1.75 -3.54 -1.88
C THR A 233 1.32 -4.88 -2.45
N TRP A 234 0.06 -5.00 -2.84
CA TRP A 234 -0.53 -6.23 -3.38
C TRP A 234 -0.58 -6.20 -4.90
N SER A 235 -0.40 -7.36 -5.54
CA SER A 235 -0.93 -7.62 -6.88
C SER A 235 -2.45 -7.79 -6.83
N ASN A 236 -3.08 -7.89 -7.99
CA ASN A 236 -4.47 -8.37 -8.03
C ASN A 236 -4.51 -9.86 -7.69
N TRP A 237 -5.64 -10.29 -7.14
CA TRP A 237 -5.96 -11.71 -6.98
C TRP A 237 -6.29 -12.33 -8.33
N ARG A 238 -5.85 -13.56 -8.53
CA ARG A 238 -6.10 -14.34 -9.74
C ARG A 238 -6.61 -15.71 -9.39
N LEU A 239 -7.47 -16.24 -10.26
CA LEU A 239 -7.92 -17.61 -10.16
C LEU A 239 -6.89 -18.52 -10.82
N GLU A 240 -6.30 -19.42 -10.05
CA GLU A 240 -5.51 -20.52 -10.57
C GLU A 240 -6.43 -21.75 -10.69
N ASN A 241 -6.77 -22.09 -11.94
CA ASN A 241 -7.49 -23.33 -12.24
C ASN A 241 -6.49 -24.48 -12.22
N ARG A 242 -6.47 -25.25 -11.13
CA ARG A 242 -5.74 -26.52 -11.10
C ARG A 242 -6.54 -27.59 -11.83
N THR A 243 -5.82 -28.52 -12.46
CA THR A 243 -6.37 -29.77 -12.98
C THR A 243 -6.97 -30.60 -11.83
N GLY A 244 -8.26 -30.44 -11.55
CA GLY A 244 -8.97 -31.09 -10.43
C GLY A 244 -10.29 -30.39 -10.06
N SER A 245 -10.87 -30.76 -8.92
CA SER A 245 -12.12 -30.16 -8.39
C SER A 245 -11.92 -28.91 -7.52
N SER A 246 -10.68 -28.59 -7.14
CA SER A 246 -10.37 -27.51 -6.19
C SER A 246 -9.80 -26.28 -6.89
N GLN A 247 -10.39 -25.12 -6.63
CA GLN A 247 -9.96 -23.83 -7.16
C GLN A 247 -9.11 -23.07 -6.15
N PHE A 248 -8.09 -22.34 -6.63
CA PHE A 248 -7.22 -21.54 -5.78
C PHE A 248 -7.22 -20.08 -6.22
N GLY A 249 -7.31 -19.16 -5.26
CA GLY A 249 -6.98 -17.76 -5.46
C GLY A 249 -5.50 -17.54 -5.17
N ALA A 250 -4.78 -16.85 -6.06
CA ALA A 250 -3.38 -16.50 -5.87
C ALA A 250 -3.19 -14.98 -5.97
N ALA A 251 -2.37 -14.42 -5.09
CA ALA A 251 -1.92 -13.04 -5.13
C ALA A 251 -0.48 -12.94 -4.63
N SER A 252 0.25 -11.93 -5.08
CA SER A 252 1.59 -11.62 -4.61
C SER A 252 1.56 -10.36 -3.74
N LEU A 253 2.33 -10.36 -2.67
CA LEU A 253 2.55 -9.22 -1.79
C LEU A 253 4.03 -8.87 -1.80
N ALA A 254 4.40 -7.69 -2.27
CA ALA A 254 5.77 -7.20 -2.17
C ALA A 254 5.99 -6.48 -0.84
N CYS A 255 7.10 -6.81 -0.20
CA CYS A 255 7.53 -6.34 1.10
C CYS A 255 8.83 -5.56 0.92
N GLY A 256 8.78 -4.24 1.14
CA GLY A 256 9.95 -3.37 1.14
C GLY A 256 10.52 -3.18 2.53
N LEU A 257 11.79 -3.53 2.72
CA LEU A 257 12.43 -3.54 4.04
C LEU A 257 13.29 -2.29 4.29
N SER A 258 13.55 -1.98 5.56
CA SER A 258 14.34 -0.82 5.98
C SER A 258 15.80 -0.83 5.49
N ASN A 259 16.35 -2.01 5.22
CA ASN A 259 17.69 -2.20 4.64
C ASN A 259 17.72 -2.06 3.10
N GLY A 260 16.57 -1.78 2.47
CA GLY A 260 16.44 -1.55 1.04
C GLY A 260 16.21 -2.80 0.18
N SER A 261 16.16 -3.97 0.79
CA SER A 261 15.79 -5.22 0.11
C SER A 261 14.29 -5.27 -0.16
N VAL A 262 13.91 -6.08 -1.14
CA VAL A 262 12.52 -6.35 -1.46
C VAL A 262 12.31 -7.85 -1.55
N TRP A 263 11.30 -8.32 -0.84
CA TRP A 263 10.80 -9.68 -0.90
C TRP A 263 9.42 -9.69 -1.53
N VAL A 264 9.07 -10.79 -2.18
CA VAL A 264 7.71 -11.04 -2.66
C VAL A 264 7.20 -12.31 -2.02
N LEU A 265 6.03 -12.22 -1.41
CA LEU A 265 5.28 -13.33 -0.85
C LEU A 265 4.20 -13.75 -1.85
N ASN A 266 4.27 -14.97 -2.36
CA ASN A 266 3.25 -15.57 -3.19
C ASN A 266 2.26 -16.31 -2.29
N ILE A 267 1.04 -15.80 -2.22
CA ILE A 267 0.00 -16.26 -1.32
C ILE A 267 -1.03 -17.00 -2.16
N LYS A 268 -1.25 -18.27 -1.85
CA LYS A 268 -2.32 -19.07 -2.44
C LYS A 268 -3.33 -19.42 -1.37
N GLN A 269 -4.61 -19.28 -1.71
CA GLN A 269 -5.74 -19.61 -0.86
C GLN A 269 -6.62 -20.63 -1.56
N GLU A 270 -6.96 -21.71 -0.86
CA GLU A 270 -7.97 -22.67 -1.31
C GLU A 270 -9.39 -22.07 -1.22
N LEU A 271 -10.18 -22.16 -2.29
CA LEU A 271 -11.53 -21.59 -2.35
C LEU A 271 -12.62 -22.56 -1.88
N ASP A 272 -12.27 -23.81 -1.55
CA ASP A 272 -13.21 -24.88 -1.16
C ASP A 272 -13.75 -24.73 0.29
N GLY A 273 -13.71 -23.52 0.85
CA GLY A 273 -14.23 -23.19 2.19
C GLY A 273 -13.32 -23.61 3.35
N ARG A 274 -12.22 -24.31 3.08
CA ARG A 274 -11.14 -24.52 4.05
C ARG A 274 -10.18 -23.35 3.92
N GLU A 275 -10.02 -22.57 4.98
CA GLU A 275 -9.12 -21.42 4.97
C GLU A 275 -7.66 -21.86 5.13
N GLN A 276 -7.19 -22.58 4.13
CA GLN A 276 -5.82 -23.02 4.03
C GLN A 276 -5.07 -22.04 3.13
N TYR A 277 -3.95 -21.53 3.66
CA TYR A 277 -3.05 -20.64 2.95
C TYR A 277 -1.71 -21.32 2.77
N SER A 278 -1.12 -21.19 1.59
CA SER A 278 0.30 -21.47 1.37
C SER A 278 0.99 -20.17 0.97
N VAL A 279 2.18 -19.96 1.54
CA VAL A 279 2.96 -18.74 1.33
C VAL A 279 4.38 -19.13 0.98
N ASP A 280 4.81 -18.73 -0.21
CA ASP A 280 6.19 -18.87 -0.65
C ASP A 280 6.84 -17.50 -0.71
N SER A 281 8.07 -17.37 -0.21
CA SER A 281 8.80 -16.10 -0.21
C SER A 281 9.95 -16.13 -1.22
N THR A 282 10.17 -15.02 -1.91
CA THR A 282 11.26 -14.87 -2.87
C THR A 282 11.94 -13.52 -2.67
N LEU A 283 13.26 -13.53 -2.50
CA LEU A 283 14.07 -12.31 -2.48
C LEU A 283 14.23 -11.83 -3.93
N VAL A 284 13.79 -10.60 -4.20
CA VAL A 284 13.72 -10.05 -5.56
C VAL A 284 14.61 -8.82 -5.74
N ALA A 285 15.07 -8.23 -4.65
CA ALA A 285 16.19 -7.31 -4.67
C ALA A 285 16.97 -7.36 -3.37
N GLU A 286 18.28 -7.45 -3.50
CA GLU A 286 19.23 -7.50 -2.39
C GLU A 286 19.22 -6.22 -1.52
N PRO A 287 19.65 -6.33 -0.25
CA PRO A 287 19.89 -5.18 0.61
C PRO A 287 20.95 -4.24 0.03
N ASP A 288 20.72 -2.93 0.12
CA ASP A 288 21.67 -1.91 -0.35
C ASP A 288 21.78 -0.71 0.60
N SER A 289 21.27 -0.86 1.82
CA SER A 289 21.26 0.15 2.90
C SER A 289 20.52 1.46 2.58
N ARG A 290 19.72 1.50 1.50
CA ARG A 290 18.91 2.66 1.13
C ARG A 290 17.43 2.37 1.33
N SER A 291 16.74 3.24 2.07
CA SER A 291 15.31 3.09 2.32
C SER A 291 14.46 3.20 1.05
N ILE A 292 13.35 2.48 1.03
CA ILE A 292 12.37 2.47 -0.05
C ILE A 292 11.35 3.57 0.23
N THR A 293 11.21 4.54 -0.68
CA THR A 293 10.29 5.69 -0.47
C THR A 293 8.86 5.41 -0.97
N ALA A 294 8.73 4.67 -2.06
CA ALA A 294 7.44 4.16 -2.54
C ALA A 294 7.59 2.80 -3.22
N MET A 295 6.47 2.06 -3.31
CA MET A 295 6.35 0.77 -3.98
C MET A 295 4.92 0.62 -4.54
N THR A 296 4.77 0.02 -5.72
CA THR A 296 3.47 -0.30 -6.31
C THR A 296 3.60 -1.53 -7.19
N PHE A 297 2.58 -2.38 -7.24
CA PHE A 297 2.48 -3.39 -8.29
C PHE A 297 1.95 -2.78 -9.58
N VAL A 298 2.54 -3.21 -10.69
CA VAL A 298 2.05 -2.92 -12.03
C VAL A 298 1.62 -4.23 -12.67
N GLU A 299 0.44 -4.23 -13.27
CA GLU A 299 0.00 -5.32 -14.13
C GLU A 299 -0.01 -4.83 -15.57
N SER A 300 0.80 -5.48 -16.40
CA SER A 300 0.77 -5.26 -17.84
C SER A 300 -0.37 -6.06 -18.45
N ASN A 301 -1.15 -5.43 -19.34
CA ASN A 301 -2.20 -6.09 -20.11
C ASN A 301 -1.67 -7.08 -21.17
N SER A 302 -0.34 -7.24 -21.28
CA SER A 302 0.24 -8.29 -22.12
C SER A 302 -0.09 -9.66 -21.52
N LYS A 303 -1.01 -10.39 -22.16
CA LYS A 303 -1.50 -11.74 -21.82
C LYS A 303 -0.42 -12.80 -21.53
N THR A 304 0.86 -12.48 -21.72
CA THR A 304 1.99 -13.41 -21.70
C THR A 304 3.05 -13.10 -20.65
N MET A 305 2.99 -11.97 -19.94
CA MET A 305 4.02 -11.65 -18.94
C MET A 305 3.43 -10.78 -17.85
N TYR A 306 3.29 -11.35 -16.66
CA TYR A 306 2.93 -10.61 -15.46
C TYR A 306 4.21 -9.99 -14.88
N SER A 307 4.72 -8.96 -15.53
CA SER A 307 5.83 -8.20 -14.96
C SER A 307 5.33 -7.47 -13.73
N ILE A 308 5.56 -8.06 -12.56
CA ILE A 308 5.41 -7.39 -11.27
C ILE A 308 6.51 -6.34 -11.18
N VAL A 309 6.23 -5.19 -11.79
CA VAL A 309 7.12 -4.04 -11.67
C VAL A 309 6.84 -3.39 -10.35
N TYR A 310 7.47 -3.90 -9.29
CA TYR A 310 7.59 -3.12 -8.08
C TYR A 310 8.63 -2.03 -8.33
N GLN A 311 8.17 -0.80 -8.32
CA GLN A 311 9.05 0.35 -8.42
C GLN A 311 9.51 0.75 -7.02
N LYS A 312 10.77 0.48 -6.66
CA LYS A 312 11.36 1.14 -5.48
C LYS A 312 11.97 2.46 -5.91
N THR A 313 11.36 3.55 -5.46
CA THR A 313 11.97 4.87 -5.56
C THR A 313 12.92 5.02 -4.39
N LYS A 314 14.19 5.15 -4.74
CA LYS A 314 15.25 5.59 -3.82
C LYS A 314 15.63 7.00 -4.26
N PRO A 315 16.18 7.82 -3.36
CA PRO A 315 16.76 9.08 -3.76
C PRO A 315 17.65 8.91 -5.02
N GLY A 316 17.18 9.39 -6.18
CA GLY A 316 17.88 9.35 -7.47
C GLY A 316 17.63 8.15 -8.38
N PHE A 317 16.84 7.14 -7.97
CA PHE A 317 16.70 5.89 -8.74
C PHE A 317 15.31 5.28 -8.66
N ILE A 318 14.95 4.60 -9.73
CA ILE A 318 13.78 3.75 -9.87
C ILE A 318 14.27 2.38 -10.29
N ALA A 319 14.02 1.36 -9.48
CA ALA A 319 14.27 -0.02 -9.91
C ALA A 319 12.94 -0.66 -10.32
N LEU A 320 12.91 -1.29 -11.48
CA LEU A 320 11.82 -2.09 -12.00
C LEU A 320 12.25 -3.54 -11.91
N CYS A 321 11.47 -4.37 -11.23
CA CYS A 321 11.71 -5.80 -11.23
C CYS A 321 10.69 -6.48 -12.17
N THR A 322 11.05 -7.56 -12.83
CA THR A 322 10.09 -8.43 -13.50
C THR A 322 10.17 -9.78 -12.82
N LEU A 323 9.05 -10.23 -12.27
CA LEU A 323 8.97 -11.56 -11.71
C LEU A 323 8.66 -12.57 -12.81
N PRO A 324 9.31 -13.75 -12.79
CA PRO A 324 8.96 -14.83 -13.70
C PRO A 324 7.50 -15.23 -13.48
N THR A 325 6.81 -15.49 -14.59
CA THR A 325 5.54 -16.24 -14.53
C THR A 325 5.81 -17.61 -13.93
N LEU A 326 5.07 -17.97 -12.88
CA LEU A 326 5.01 -19.33 -12.33
C LEU A 326 4.44 -20.27 -13.41
N SER A 327 5.26 -20.71 -14.36
CA SER A 327 4.88 -21.76 -15.30
C SER A 327 5.20 -23.12 -14.68
N GLU A 328 4.33 -24.11 -14.88
CA GLU A 328 4.47 -25.47 -14.30
C GLU A 328 5.71 -26.26 -14.79
N ASN A 329 6.46 -25.75 -15.78
CA ASN A 329 7.63 -26.43 -16.34
C ASN A 329 8.96 -25.76 -15.93
N ASP A 330 9.32 -25.96 -14.67
CA ASP A 330 10.66 -26.35 -14.15
C ASP A 330 11.97 -25.63 -14.51
N MET A 331 11.94 -24.41 -15.07
CA MET A 331 13.10 -23.49 -14.95
C MET A 331 12.58 -22.08 -14.68
N ALA A 332 12.39 -21.74 -13.41
CA ALA A 332 12.06 -20.36 -13.04
C ALA A 332 13.21 -19.45 -13.46
N GLU A 333 12.97 -18.57 -14.44
CA GLU A 333 13.93 -17.52 -14.78
C GLU A 333 14.14 -16.63 -13.55
N ASP A 334 15.39 -16.27 -13.27
CA ASP A 334 15.68 -15.35 -12.17
C ASP A 334 14.96 -14.01 -12.40
N PRO A 335 14.46 -13.35 -11.33
CA PRO A 335 13.81 -12.06 -11.46
C PRO A 335 14.76 -11.05 -12.11
N SER A 336 14.32 -10.40 -13.17
CA SER A 336 15.12 -9.37 -13.82
C SER A 336 14.97 -8.04 -13.06
N LEU A 337 16.06 -7.27 -12.97
CA LEU A 337 16.11 -5.99 -12.27
C LEU A 337 16.68 -4.91 -13.19
N ASP A 338 15.81 -4.00 -13.64
CA ASP A 338 16.19 -2.83 -14.42
C ASP A 338 16.26 -1.60 -13.53
N ILE A 339 17.38 -0.88 -13.56
CA ILE A 339 17.56 0.34 -12.75
C ILE A 339 17.62 1.57 -13.65
N ILE A 340 16.70 2.48 -13.40
CA ILE A 340 16.57 3.76 -14.07
C ILE A 340 17.08 4.84 -13.14
N LYS A 341 18.17 5.50 -13.54
CA LYS A 341 18.67 6.69 -12.84
C LYS A 341 17.78 7.88 -13.18
N LEU A 342 17.28 8.55 -12.15
CA LEU A 342 16.56 9.80 -12.30
C LEU A 342 17.54 10.96 -12.46
N SER A 343 17.32 11.76 -13.49
CA SER A 343 17.94 13.07 -13.69
C SER A 343 17.04 14.14 -13.09
N SER A 344 17.63 15.16 -12.45
CA SER A 344 16.84 16.24 -11.86
C SER A 344 16.23 17.04 -12.99
N PRO A 345 14.89 17.11 -13.12
CA PRO A 345 14.28 18.05 -14.03
C PRO A 345 14.62 19.43 -13.45
N ARG A 346 15.51 20.19 -14.11
CA ARG A 346 15.94 21.53 -13.65
C ARG A 346 14.81 22.57 -13.80
N THR A 347 13.63 22.27 -13.27
CA THR A 347 12.41 23.07 -13.33
C THR A 347 12.44 24.21 -12.32
N SER A 348 13.16 24.04 -11.20
CA SER A 348 13.38 25.02 -10.14
C SER A 348 14.76 24.85 -9.49
N LEU A 349 15.20 25.84 -8.70
CA LEU A 349 16.42 25.75 -7.89
C LEU A 349 16.35 24.68 -6.79
N ALA A 350 15.15 24.26 -6.40
CA ALA A 350 14.91 23.23 -5.40
C ALA A 350 14.74 21.82 -6.03
N SER A 351 14.73 21.73 -7.37
CA SER A 351 14.47 20.47 -8.07
C SER A 351 15.59 19.46 -7.84
N SER A 352 15.23 18.27 -7.39
CA SER A 352 16.20 17.27 -7.00
C SER A 352 15.72 15.86 -7.34
N ALA A 353 16.49 15.15 -8.16
CA ALA A 353 16.23 13.74 -8.46
C ALA A 353 16.29 12.84 -7.21
N VAL A 354 16.91 13.33 -6.13
CA VAL A 354 17.05 12.60 -4.86
C VAL A 354 15.93 12.90 -3.86
N SER A 355 14.91 13.63 -4.27
CA SER A 355 13.74 13.90 -3.44
C SER A 355 12.85 12.66 -3.26
N THR A 356 12.10 12.65 -2.16
CA THR A 356 11.19 11.55 -1.80
C THR A 356 10.06 11.42 -2.81
N CYS A 357 9.75 10.20 -3.23
CA CYS A 357 8.57 9.93 -4.04
C CYS A 357 7.30 10.03 -3.18
N VAL A 358 6.38 10.90 -3.59
CA VAL A 358 5.12 11.18 -2.88
C VAL A 358 3.90 10.70 -3.65
N GLY A 359 4.06 10.44 -4.95
CA GLY A 359 2.99 9.94 -5.81
C GLY A 359 3.56 9.01 -6.87
N MET A 360 2.87 7.91 -7.12
CA MET A 360 3.25 6.96 -8.16
C MET A 360 2.00 6.31 -8.73
N GLN A 361 1.84 6.38 -10.06
CA GLN A 361 0.67 5.82 -10.73
C GLN A 361 1.05 5.26 -12.10
N TYR A 362 0.66 4.01 -12.33
CA TYR A 362 0.76 3.39 -13.65
C TYR A 362 -0.51 3.63 -14.47
N ILE A 363 -0.33 3.93 -15.74
CA ILE A 363 -1.36 4.19 -16.74
C ILE A 363 -1.23 3.12 -17.82
N ALA A 364 -1.98 2.03 -17.65
CA ALA A 364 -1.90 0.86 -18.53
C ALA A 364 -2.19 1.18 -20.01
N SER A 365 -3.11 2.13 -20.29
CA SER A 365 -3.45 2.52 -21.67
C SER A 365 -2.26 3.07 -22.46
N ASN A 366 -1.28 3.65 -21.74
CA ASN A 366 -0.12 4.30 -22.33
C ASN A 366 1.18 3.56 -22.00
N ASP A 367 1.10 2.42 -21.31
CA ASP A 367 2.24 1.73 -20.70
C ASP A 367 3.24 2.69 -20.03
N SER A 368 2.69 3.62 -19.24
CA SER A 368 3.42 4.75 -18.70
C SER A 368 3.23 4.84 -17.19
N MET A 369 4.30 5.17 -16.47
CA MET A 369 4.25 5.47 -15.05
C MET A 369 4.55 6.94 -14.80
N VAL A 370 3.70 7.58 -14.01
CA VAL A 370 3.90 8.94 -13.52
C VAL A 370 4.41 8.87 -12.09
N VAL A 371 5.52 9.55 -11.84
CA VAL A 371 6.18 9.65 -10.54
C VAL A 371 6.21 11.11 -10.13
N ILE A 372 5.75 11.39 -8.92
CA ILE A 372 5.70 12.73 -8.34
C ILE A 372 6.65 12.75 -7.15
N LEU A 373 7.55 13.72 -7.14
CA LEU A 373 8.51 13.94 -6.07
C LEU A 373 8.03 15.03 -5.10
N ALA A 374 8.54 15.03 -3.87
CA ALA A 374 8.07 15.92 -2.80
C ALA A 374 8.24 17.42 -3.10
N GLU A 375 9.17 17.78 -3.98
CA GLU A 375 9.38 19.16 -4.43
C GLU A 375 8.44 19.58 -5.59
N GLY A 376 7.53 18.69 -6.00
CA GLY A 376 6.53 18.94 -7.04
C GLY A 376 6.96 18.55 -8.45
N SER A 377 8.19 18.06 -8.64
CA SER A 377 8.64 17.52 -9.92
C SER A 377 7.81 16.30 -10.33
N THR A 378 7.43 16.24 -11.61
CA THR A 378 6.75 15.08 -12.20
C THR A 378 7.64 14.43 -13.24
N ILE A 379 7.82 13.13 -13.16
CA ILE A 379 8.64 12.31 -14.06
C ILE A 379 7.72 11.29 -14.71
N THR A 380 7.77 11.17 -16.04
CA THR A 380 7.02 10.14 -16.77
C THR A 380 7.99 9.11 -17.33
N ILE A 381 7.76 7.84 -17.01
CA ILE A 381 8.49 6.70 -17.55
C ILE A 381 7.56 5.94 -18.48
N THR A 382 8.00 5.60 -19.67
CA THR A 382 7.19 4.90 -20.68
C THR A 382 7.81 3.56 -21.04
N GLY A 383 6.99 2.64 -21.54
CA GLY A 383 7.45 1.32 -21.97
C GLY A 383 7.75 0.40 -20.79
N ILE A 384 7.03 0.54 -19.67
CA ILE A 384 7.25 -0.22 -18.43
C ILE A 384 7.14 -1.73 -18.68
N SER A 385 6.21 -2.16 -19.53
CA SER A 385 5.99 -3.57 -19.85
C SER A 385 7.05 -4.20 -20.76
N GLN A 386 7.90 -3.40 -21.40
CA GLN A 386 8.86 -3.87 -22.40
C GLN A 386 10.29 -3.45 -22.07
N LYS A 387 10.57 -2.15 -22.21
CA LYS A 387 11.87 -1.55 -21.94
C LYS A 387 11.64 -0.11 -21.52
N ALA A 388 11.68 0.10 -20.21
CA ALA A 388 11.36 1.37 -19.61
C ALA A 388 12.35 2.47 -20.01
N ARG A 389 11.81 3.67 -20.25
CA ARG A 389 12.57 4.87 -20.65
C ARG A 389 12.01 6.10 -19.96
N VAL A 390 12.88 6.99 -19.51
CA VAL A 390 12.48 8.28 -18.94
C VAL A 390 12.20 9.26 -20.07
N ILE A 391 11.04 9.90 -20.03
CA ILE A 391 10.74 11.06 -20.88
C ILE A 391 11.03 12.30 -20.05
N GLU A 392 12.09 13.02 -20.40
CA GLU A 392 12.33 14.35 -19.86
C GLU A 392 11.47 15.38 -20.61
N GLN A 393 10.65 16.11 -19.88
CA GLN A 393 9.88 17.20 -20.43
C GLN A 393 10.76 18.47 -20.46
N GLU A 394 11.38 18.78 -21.60
CA GLU A 394 12.03 20.09 -21.78
C GLU A 394 10.96 21.19 -21.88
N ARG A 395 11.28 22.39 -21.36
CA ARG A 395 10.46 23.59 -21.58
C ARG A 395 10.37 23.86 -23.09
N VAL A 396 9.18 23.65 -23.63
CA VAL A 396 8.73 24.04 -24.97
C VAL A 396 9.53 23.39 -26.12
N GLY A 397 9.02 22.26 -26.60
CA GLY A 397 9.05 21.94 -28.04
C GLY A 397 9.73 20.64 -28.46
N HIS A 398 10.71 20.09 -27.73
CA HIS A 398 11.43 18.87 -28.15
C HIS A 398 11.51 17.84 -27.02
N LEU A 399 11.05 16.61 -27.31
CA LEU A 399 11.17 15.45 -26.41
C LEU A 399 12.54 14.81 -26.63
N ARG A 400 13.34 14.65 -25.57
CA ARG A 400 14.55 13.82 -25.57
C ARG A 400 14.27 12.49 -24.87
N THR A 401 14.60 11.39 -25.55
CA THR A 401 14.53 10.04 -25.00
C THR A 401 15.89 9.67 -24.39
N ILE A 402 15.93 9.39 -23.09
CA ILE A 402 17.12 8.84 -22.44
C ILE A 402 16.92 7.33 -22.24
N LEU A 403 17.85 6.53 -22.75
CA LEU A 403 17.83 5.07 -22.61
C LEU A 403 18.34 4.65 -21.22
N ALA A 404 17.61 3.77 -20.55
CA ALA A 404 18.09 3.08 -19.35
C ALA A 404 19.32 2.23 -19.69
N LYS A 405 20.32 2.24 -18.80
CA LYS A 405 21.55 1.44 -18.93
C LYS A 405 21.47 0.21 -18.01
N PRO A 406 22.04 -0.94 -18.40
CA PRO A 406 22.14 -2.12 -17.54
C PRO A 406 22.90 -1.83 -16.24
N TYR A 407 22.54 -2.51 -15.15
CA TYR A 407 23.13 -2.31 -13.81
C TYR A 407 24.65 -2.53 -13.77
N GLU A 408 25.18 -3.46 -14.58
CA GLU A 408 26.62 -3.76 -14.65
C GLU A 408 27.46 -2.60 -15.18
N GLU A 409 26.89 -1.68 -15.98
CA GLU A 409 27.61 -0.50 -16.49
C GLU A 409 27.63 0.68 -15.50
N LEU A 410 26.85 0.64 -14.42
CA LEU A 410 26.69 1.77 -13.49
C LEU A 410 27.63 1.71 -12.27
N LEU A 411 28.35 0.60 -12.08
CA LEU A 411 29.34 0.39 -11.02
C LEU A 411 30.80 0.63 -11.47
N GLY A 412 31.01 1.06 -12.73
CA GLY A 412 32.31 1.42 -13.30
C GLY A 412 32.76 2.84 -13.00
#